data_AF-A0AAW9J1Q4-F1
#
_entry.id   AF-A0AAW9J1Q4-F1
#
_cell.length_a   1.000
_cell.length_b   1.000
_cell.length_c   1.000
_cell.angle_alpha   90.00
_cell.angle_beta   90.00
_cell.angle_gamma   90.00
#
_symmetry.space_group_name_H-M   'P 1'
#
loop_
_entity.id
_entity.type
_entity.pdbx_description
1 polymer ?
#
loop_
_entity_poly.entity_id
_entity_poly.type
_entity_poly.pdbx_seq_one_letter_code
_entity_poly.pdbx_strand_id
1 'polypeptide(L)'
;AAPAGLVLAKIIIPETEESKTKNSSDIVVENTSSNLVEAAANGASDGLGLALNVGAMLLAFIALLALVNFLIGAIGGLFGFPELSFQWILGKLFSPLAFVMGVPLSDISAAGSLLGQKIILNEFVAYSELGKLIAANVLQPKTVMMLTYALCGFANFSSIAIQIAGIGGLA
;
A
#
# COMPACT_ATOMS: atom_id res chain seq x y z
N ALA A 1 -12.10 -4.45 4.64
CA ALA A 1 -11.77 -4.39 3.20
C ALA A 1 -12.96 -4.78 2.31
N ALA A 2 -13.48 -6.02 2.38
CA ALA A 2 -14.50 -6.53 1.46
C ALA A 2 -15.73 -5.63 1.21
N PRO A 3 -16.53 -5.21 2.22
CA PRO A 3 -17.71 -4.37 1.95
C PRO A 3 -17.34 -2.99 1.41
N ALA A 4 -16.27 -2.37 1.94
CA ALA A 4 -15.81 -1.06 1.48
C ALA A 4 -15.32 -1.09 0.03
N GLY A 5 -14.62 -2.16 -0.37
CA GLY A 5 -14.18 -2.38 -1.74
C GLY A 5 -15.36 -2.48 -2.71
N LEU A 6 -16.39 -3.24 -2.35
CA LEU A 6 -17.61 -3.37 -3.16
C LEU A 6 -18.38 -2.05 -3.26
N VAL A 7 -18.53 -1.32 -2.15
CA VAL A 7 -19.19 -0.01 -2.13
C VAL A 7 -18.47 0.97 -3.06
N LEU A 8 -17.14 1.11 -2.93
CA LEU A 8 -16.38 2.01 -3.79
C LEU A 8 -16.43 1.57 -5.25
N ALA A 9 -16.27 0.28 -5.53
CA ALA A 9 -16.34 -0.26 -6.88
C ALA A 9 -17.70 0.04 -7.54
N LYS A 10 -18.81 -0.16 -6.82
CA LYS A 10 -20.17 0.08 -7.32
C LYS A 10 -20.58 1.56 -7.33
N ILE A 11 -19.91 2.42 -6.57
CA ILE A 11 -20.05 3.88 -6.70
C ILE A 11 -19.33 4.38 -7.97
N ILE A 12 -18.11 3.89 -8.22
CA ILE A 12 -17.29 4.33 -9.37
C ILE A 12 -17.82 3.73 -10.68
N ILE A 13 -18.15 2.44 -10.67
CA ILE A 13 -18.67 1.69 -11.82
C ILE A 13 -19.94 0.92 -11.38
N PRO A 14 -21.11 1.55 -11.45
CA PRO A 14 -22.38 0.88 -11.19
C PRO A 14 -22.65 -0.24 -12.19
N GLU A 15 -23.27 -1.33 -11.72
CA GLU A 15 -23.70 -2.42 -12.61
C GLU A 15 -24.89 -1.95 -13.45
N THR A 16 -24.81 -2.11 -14.77
CA THR A 16 -25.91 -1.75 -15.68
C THR A 16 -26.46 -2.95 -16.44
N GLU A 17 -25.76 -4.08 -16.41
CA GLU A 17 -26.13 -5.31 -17.10
C GLU A 17 -26.70 -6.36 -16.12
N GLU A 18 -27.35 -7.39 -16.66
CA GLU A 18 -27.74 -8.54 -15.86
C GLU A 18 -26.56 -9.50 -15.69
N SER A 19 -26.17 -9.77 -14.44
CA SER A 19 -25.06 -10.68 -14.15
C SER A 19 -25.33 -12.09 -14.66
N LYS A 20 -24.42 -12.60 -15.48
CA LYS A 20 -24.43 -13.98 -16.01
C LYS A 20 -24.37 -15.04 -14.90
N THR A 21 -23.87 -14.69 -13.71
CA THR A 21 -23.72 -15.60 -12.57
C THR A 21 -24.81 -15.42 -11.51
N LYS A 22 -25.79 -14.53 -11.72
CA LYS A 22 -26.87 -14.21 -10.76
C LYS A 22 -27.61 -15.44 -10.21
N ASN A 23 -27.72 -16.51 -11.00
CA ASN A 23 -28.38 -17.77 -10.64
C ASN A 23 -27.43 -19.00 -10.71
N SER A 24 -26.11 -18.78 -10.80
CA SER A 24 -25.14 -19.89 -10.85
C SER A 24 -24.69 -20.28 -9.44
N SER A 25 -24.93 -21.54 -9.05
CA SER A 25 -24.45 -22.13 -7.80
C SER A 25 -23.14 -22.90 -7.94
N ASP A 26 -22.69 -23.16 -9.17
CA ASP A 26 -21.57 -24.06 -9.44
C ASP A 26 -20.28 -23.26 -9.62
N ILE A 27 -19.73 -22.79 -8.49
CA ILE A 27 -18.33 -22.36 -8.44
C ILE A 27 -17.49 -23.62 -8.25
N VAL A 28 -16.94 -24.15 -9.35
CA VAL A 28 -15.97 -25.24 -9.28
C VAL A 28 -14.63 -24.65 -8.87
N VAL A 29 -14.26 -24.86 -7.61
CA VAL A 29 -12.91 -24.57 -7.12
C VAL A 29 -12.06 -25.80 -7.45
N GLU A 30 -11.14 -25.68 -8.40
CA GLU A 30 -10.17 -26.75 -8.67
C GLU A 30 -9.26 -26.92 -7.46
N ASN A 31 -9.24 -28.13 -6.88
CA ASN A 31 -8.28 -28.48 -5.84
C ASN A 31 -7.03 -29.03 -6.49
N THR A 32 -5.94 -28.26 -6.42
CA THR A 32 -4.65 -28.61 -7.03
C THR A 32 -3.79 -29.49 -6.13
N SER A 33 -4.20 -29.78 -4.90
CA SER A 33 -3.41 -30.55 -3.93
C SER A 33 -4.11 -31.87 -3.56
N SER A 34 -3.34 -32.95 -3.51
CA SER A 34 -3.87 -34.30 -3.24
C SER A 34 -4.10 -34.55 -1.75
N ASN A 35 -3.40 -33.82 -0.86
CA ASN A 35 -3.51 -33.96 0.59
C ASN A 35 -3.04 -32.71 1.34
N LEU A 36 -3.25 -32.68 2.66
CA LEU A 36 -2.90 -31.56 3.54
C LEU A 36 -1.40 -31.23 3.54
N VAL A 37 -0.53 -32.25 3.47
CA VAL A 37 0.93 -32.06 3.50
C VAL A 37 1.39 -31.40 2.21
N GLU A 38 0.86 -31.87 1.07
CA GLU A 38 1.12 -31.26 -0.24
C GLU A 38 0.62 -29.81 -0.30
N ALA A 39 -0.61 -29.54 0.17
CA ALA A 39 -1.14 -28.18 0.23
C ALA A 39 -0.27 -27.25 1.09
N ALA A 40 0.21 -27.73 2.25
CA ALA A 40 1.11 -26.98 3.12
C ALA A 40 2.48 -26.72 2.45
N ALA A 41 3.05 -27.72 1.77
CA ALA A 41 4.32 -27.60 1.07
C ALA A 41 4.24 -26.61 -0.11
N ASN A 42 3.17 -26.68 -0.91
CA ASN A 42 2.92 -25.77 -2.02
C ASN A 42 2.75 -24.33 -1.50
N GLY A 43 1.91 -24.12 -0.48
CA GLY A 43 1.74 -22.81 0.13
C GLY A 43 3.04 -22.24 0.73
N ALA A 44 3.91 -23.08 1.29
CA ALA A 44 5.22 -22.66 1.76
C ALA A 44 6.17 -22.25 0.62
N SER A 45 6.15 -22.97 -0.50
CA SER A 45 6.92 -22.64 -1.71
C SER A 45 6.47 -21.30 -2.31
N ASP A 46 5.16 -21.13 -2.49
CA ASP A 46 4.56 -19.88 -2.98
C ASP A 46 4.87 -18.71 -2.05
N GLY A 47 4.75 -18.94 -0.74
CA GLY A 47 5.10 -17.97 0.30
C GLY A 47 6.57 -17.57 0.29
N LEU A 48 7.49 -18.51 0.02
CA LEU A 48 8.92 -18.21 -0.10
C LEU A 48 9.19 -17.29 -1.30
N GLY A 49 8.57 -17.59 -2.46
CA GLY A 49 8.67 -16.73 -3.64
C GLY A 49 8.18 -15.31 -3.35
N LEU A 50 7.02 -15.18 -2.69
CA LEU A 50 6.48 -13.89 -2.25
C LEU A 50 7.44 -13.17 -1.29
N ALA A 51 7.98 -13.88 -0.29
CA ALA A 51 8.88 -13.29 0.71
C ALA A 51 10.18 -12.76 0.09
N LEU A 52 10.79 -13.50 -0.83
CA LEU A 52 11.98 -13.07 -1.56
C LEU A 52 11.69 -11.84 -2.42
N ASN A 53 10.55 -11.82 -3.11
CA ASN A 53 10.14 -10.67 -3.92
C ASN A 53 9.93 -9.42 -3.06
N VAL A 54 9.23 -9.54 -1.92
CA VAL A 54 9.01 -8.41 -1.00
C VAL A 54 10.32 -7.93 -0.39
N GLY A 55 11.21 -8.85 0.02
CA GLY A 55 12.53 -8.49 0.57
C GLY A 55 13.39 -7.73 -0.43
N ALA A 56 13.50 -8.24 -1.66
CA ALA A 56 14.25 -7.59 -2.73
C ALA A 56 13.65 -6.21 -3.10
N MET A 57 12.32 -6.14 -3.20
CA MET A 57 11.58 -4.90 -3.44
C MET A 57 11.88 -3.86 -2.35
N LEU A 58 11.78 -4.22 -1.08
CA LEU A 58 12.04 -3.32 0.04
C LEU A 58 13.47 -2.77 0.03
N LEU A 59 14.46 -3.64 -0.19
CA LEU A 59 15.86 -3.23 -0.31
C LEU A 59 16.04 -2.20 -1.43
N ALA A 60 15.51 -2.48 -2.62
CA ALA A 60 15.63 -1.60 -3.77
C ALA A 60 14.93 -0.24 -3.54
N PHE A 61 13.70 -0.23 -3.04
CA PHE A 61 12.94 1.00 -2.83
C PHE A 61 13.49 1.85 -1.69
N ILE A 62 13.99 1.25 -0.60
CA ILE A 62 14.62 2.02 0.48
C ILE A 62 15.91 2.68 -0.04
N ALA A 63 16.72 1.95 -0.81
CA ALA A 63 17.92 2.51 -1.42
C ALA A 63 17.59 3.63 -2.42
N LEU A 64 16.58 3.44 -3.26
CA LEU A 64 16.13 4.46 -4.21
C LEU A 64 15.57 5.69 -3.50
N LEU A 65 14.79 5.50 -2.43
CA LEU A 65 14.25 6.59 -1.62
C LEU A 65 15.39 7.39 -0.97
N ALA A 66 16.42 6.72 -0.46
CA ALA A 66 17.61 7.38 0.09
C ALA A 66 18.33 8.21 -0.99
N LEU A 67 18.51 7.66 -2.20
CA LEU A 67 19.11 8.38 -3.32
C LEU A 67 18.28 9.60 -3.73
N VAL A 68 16.97 9.44 -3.88
CA VAL A 68 16.05 10.54 -4.22
C VAL A 68 16.09 11.63 -3.15
N ASN A 69 16.08 11.26 -1.87
CA ASN A 69 16.22 12.22 -0.78
C ASN A 69 17.55 12.96 -0.79
N PHE A 70 18.64 12.26 -1.09
CA PHE A 70 19.94 12.89 -1.23
C PHE A 70 19.94 13.95 -2.36
N LEU A 71 19.39 13.62 -3.53
CA LEU A 71 19.30 14.55 -4.66
C LEU A 71 18.39 15.74 -4.35
N ILE A 72 17.21 15.48 -3.77
CA ILE A 72 16.25 16.53 -3.41
C ILE A 72 16.84 17.45 -2.34
N GLY A 73 17.49 16.90 -1.31
CA GLY A 73 18.13 17.67 -0.25
C GLY A 73 19.30 18.50 -0.77
N ALA A 74 20.09 17.98 -1.71
CA ALA A 74 21.15 18.74 -2.37
C ALA A 74 20.60 19.95 -3.15
N ILE A 75 19.52 19.75 -3.91
CA ILE A 75 18.83 20.84 -4.62
C ILE A 75 18.23 21.83 -3.62
N GLY A 76 17.53 21.33 -2.59
CA GLY A 76 16.95 22.17 -1.53
C GLY A 76 18.00 23.01 -0.82
N GLY A 77 19.18 22.44 -0.56
CA GLY A 77 20.33 23.14 0.02
C GLY A 77 20.80 24.34 -0.80
N LEU A 78 20.74 24.27 -2.14
CA LEU A 78 21.06 25.41 -3.02
C LEU A 78 20.10 26.61 -2.82
N PHE A 79 18.87 26.33 -2.37
CA PHE A 79 17.85 27.34 -2.08
C PHE A 79 17.70 27.64 -0.58
N GLY A 80 18.62 27.16 0.26
CA GLY A 80 18.58 27.35 1.71
C GLY A 80 17.58 26.45 2.46
N PHE A 81 17.11 25.37 1.84
CA PHE A 81 16.19 24.41 2.44
C PHE A 81 16.72 22.96 2.36
N PRO A 82 17.78 22.62 3.10
CA PRO A 82 18.43 21.30 3.05
C PRO A 82 17.55 20.15 3.61
N GLU A 83 16.53 20.49 4.40
CA GLU A 83 15.54 19.56 4.98
C GLU A 83 14.54 19.01 3.93
N LEU A 84 14.59 19.53 2.69
CA LEU A 84 13.69 19.08 1.63
C LEU A 84 13.94 17.60 1.34
N SER A 85 12.87 16.81 1.47
CA SER A 85 12.88 15.38 1.20
C SER A 85 11.65 14.98 0.42
N PHE A 86 11.70 13.81 -0.20
CA PHE A 86 10.55 13.19 -0.84
C PHE A 86 9.39 13.04 0.14
N GLN A 87 9.67 12.60 1.37
CA GLN A 87 8.68 12.49 2.45
C GLN A 87 8.05 13.84 2.79
N TRP A 88 8.84 14.92 2.81
CA TRP A 88 8.30 16.25 3.07
C TRP A 88 7.33 16.69 1.97
N ILE A 89 7.70 16.47 0.70
CA ILE A 89 6.85 16.78 -0.46
C ILE A 89 5.53 16.01 -0.39
N LEU A 90 5.60 14.70 -0.14
CA LEU A 90 4.40 13.87 0.02
C LEU A 90 3.58 14.27 1.24
N GLY A 91 4.26 14.63 2.33
CA GLY A 91 3.65 15.21 3.52
C GLY A 91 2.76 16.39 3.17
N LYS A 92 3.27 17.37 2.43
CA LYS A 92 2.49 18.53 2.00
C LYS A 92 1.39 18.18 1.01
N LEU A 93 1.68 17.34 0.03
CA LEU A 93 0.74 16.96 -1.03
C LEU A 93 -0.49 16.22 -0.48
N PHE A 94 -0.29 15.29 0.46
CA PHE A 94 -1.35 14.44 1.02
C PHE A 94 -1.86 14.91 2.40
N SER A 95 -1.32 15.99 2.96
CA SER A 95 -1.83 16.62 4.18
C SER A 95 -3.34 16.96 4.11
N PRO A 96 -3.89 17.49 3.00
CA PRO A 96 -5.33 17.76 2.92
C PRO A 96 -6.17 16.51 3.07
N LEU A 97 -5.71 15.38 2.51
CA LEU A 97 -6.40 14.09 2.66
C LEU A 97 -6.35 13.60 4.11
N ALA A 98 -5.17 13.66 4.75
CA ALA A 98 -5.03 13.30 6.16
C ALA A 98 -5.94 14.15 7.06
N PHE A 99 -6.05 15.45 6.78
CA PHE A 99 -6.95 16.36 7.48
C PHE A 99 -8.41 15.94 7.34
N VAL A 100 -8.88 15.69 6.11
CA VAL A 100 -10.27 15.27 5.84
C VAL A 100 -10.61 13.92 6.48
N MET A 101 -9.63 13.01 6.57
CA MET A 101 -9.79 11.73 7.28
C MET A 101 -9.98 11.90 8.80
N GLY A 102 -9.66 13.08 9.36
CA GLY A 102 -9.80 13.37 10.79
C GLY A 102 -8.53 13.11 11.62
N VAL A 103 -7.37 13.08 10.98
CA VAL A 103 -6.07 12.98 11.65
C VAL A 103 -5.84 14.23 12.51
N PRO A 104 -5.35 14.09 13.76
CA PRO A 104 -4.97 15.21 14.60
C PRO A 104 -4.02 16.20 13.93
N LEU A 105 -4.22 17.50 14.16
CA LEU A 105 -3.47 18.57 13.48
C LEU A 105 -1.95 18.45 13.60
N SER A 106 -1.45 17.98 14.75
CA SER A 106 -0.01 17.78 15.00
C SER A 106 0.62 16.74 14.08
N ASP A 107 -0.16 15.78 13.61
CA ASP A 107 0.35 14.58 12.93
C ASP A 107 0.02 14.58 11.43
N ILE A 108 -0.69 15.60 10.93
CA ILE A 108 -1.16 15.69 9.54
C ILE A 108 -0.02 15.55 8.54
N SER A 109 1.10 16.22 8.79
CA SER A 109 2.24 16.18 7.85
C SER A 109 2.86 14.77 7.79
N ALA A 110 2.97 14.09 8.94
CA ALA A 110 3.49 12.73 9.01
C ALA A 110 2.52 11.73 8.36
N ALA A 111 1.23 11.85 8.67
CA ALA A 111 0.18 11.04 8.07
C ALA A 111 0.10 11.23 6.55
N GLY A 112 0.17 12.47 6.06
CA GLY A 112 0.22 12.77 4.63
C GLY A 112 1.42 12.09 3.96
N SER A 113 2.60 12.14 4.58
CA SER A 113 3.80 11.50 4.05
C SER A 113 3.60 9.99 3.90
N LEU A 114 3.08 9.32 4.93
CA LEU A 114 2.82 7.88 4.92
C LEU A 114 1.76 7.48 3.88
N LEU A 115 0.67 8.27 3.75
CA LEU A 115 -0.36 8.05 2.74
C LEU A 115 0.21 8.20 1.32
N GLY A 116 1.04 9.21 1.08
CA GLY A 116 1.70 9.40 -0.20
C GLY A 116 2.68 8.27 -0.52
N GLN A 117 3.49 7.86 0.47
CA GLN A 117 4.44 6.74 0.31
C GLN A 117 3.72 5.45 -0.06
N LYS A 118 2.56 5.18 0.54
CA LYS A 118 1.73 4.02 0.19
C LYS A 118 1.34 4.03 -1.28
N ILE A 119 0.80 5.16 -1.76
CA ILE A 119 0.24 5.27 -3.12
C ILE A 119 1.32 5.20 -4.19
N ILE A 120 2.44 5.91 -3.97
CA ILE A 120 3.50 6.06 -4.96
C ILE A 120 4.48 4.91 -4.92
N LEU A 121 4.86 4.44 -3.73
CA LEU A 121 5.81 3.35 -3.54
C LEU A 121 5.04 2.05 -3.29
N ASN A 122 4.73 1.76 -2.03
CA ASN A 122 3.88 0.66 -1.59
C ASN A 122 3.62 0.77 -0.08
N GLU A 123 2.68 -0.04 0.40
CA GLU A 123 2.30 -0.15 1.80
C GLU A 123 3.40 -0.72 2.71
N PHE A 124 4.28 -1.60 2.22
CA PHE A 124 5.37 -2.16 3.04
C PHE A 124 6.39 -1.08 3.43
N VAL A 125 6.77 -0.20 2.51
CA VAL A 125 7.65 0.95 2.79
C VAL A 125 6.96 1.90 3.78
N ALA A 126 5.69 2.21 3.56
CA ALA A 126 4.91 3.05 4.47
C ALA A 126 4.79 2.45 5.88
N TYR A 127 4.55 1.14 6.00
CA TYR A 127 4.51 0.46 7.30
C TYR A 127 5.87 0.42 7.99
N SER A 128 6.96 0.23 7.24
CA SER A 128 8.32 0.32 7.79
C SER A 128 8.56 1.68 8.46
N GLU A 129 8.16 2.76 7.80
CA GLU A 129 8.31 4.11 8.34
C GLU A 129 7.35 4.39 9.51
N LEU A 130 6.09 3.97 9.41
CA LEU A 130 5.14 4.05 10.52
C LEU A 130 5.67 3.32 11.77
N GLY A 131 6.30 2.15 11.61
CA GLY A 131 6.93 1.40 12.69
C GLY A 131 8.01 2.21 13.42
N LYS A 132 8.85 2.96 12.68
CA LYS A 132 9.86 3.84 13.28
C LYS A 132 9.22 4.99 14.06
N LEU A 133 8.18 5.61 13.51
CA LEU A 133 7.47 6.71 14.18
C LEU A 133 6.75 6.26 15.46
N ILE A 134 6.20 5.04 15.47
CA ILE A 134 5.63 4.41 16.67
C ILE A 134 6.72 4.17 17.70
N ALA A 135 7.85 3.58 17.30
CA ALA A 135 8.98 3.31 18.21
C ALA A 135 9.57 4.60 18.81
N ALA A 136 9.57 5.70 18.04
CA ALA A 136 10.00 7.01 18.50
C ALA A 136 8.93 7.76 19.33
N ASN A 137 7.72 7.21 19.45
CA ASN A 137 6.58 7.78 20.18
C ASN A 137 6.24 9.23 19.75
N VAL A 138 6.34 9.52 18.45
CA VAL A 138 6.11 10.87 17.89
C VAL A 138 4.71 11.07 17.33
N LEU A 139 3.88 10.02 17.27
CA LEU A 139 2.50 10.07 16.79
C LEU A 139 1.52 9.86 17.94
N GLN A 140 0.37 10.51 17.86
CA GLN A 140 -0.71 10.25 18.81
C GLN A 140 -1.29 8.85 18.59
N PRO A 141 -1.73 8.14 19.66
CA PRO A 141 -2.31 6.80 19.53
C PRO A 141 -3.48 6.71 18.55
N LYS A 142 -4.30 7.77 18.47
CA LYS A 142 -5.38 7.90 17.48
C LYS A 142 -4.84 7.87 16.05
N THR A 143 -3.79 8.63 15.78
CA THR A 143 -3.15 8.68 14.46
C THR A 143 -2.55 7.34 14.07
N VAL A 144 -1.88 6.67 15.01
CA VAL A 144 -1.36 5.31 14.80
C VAL A 144 -2.47 4.36 14.37
N MET A 145 -3.58 4.31 15.12
CA MET A 145 -4.73 3.49 14.78
C MET A 145 -5.28 3.81 13.38
N MET A 146 -5.49 5.10 13.08
CA MET A 146 -6.02 5.53 11.78
C MET A 146 -5.09 5.14 10.63
N LEU A 147 -3.79 5.34 10.77
CA LEU A 147 -2.80 4.99 9.76
C LEU A 147 -2.67 3.47 9.59
N THR A 148 -2.79 2.68 10.66
CA THR A 148 -2.83 1.21 10.54
C THR A 148 -3.94 0.76 9.60
N TYR A 149 -5.14 1.34 9.70
CA TYR A 149 -6.24 1.05 8.76
C TYR A 149 -6.03 1.67 7.37
N ALA A 150 -5.59 2.93 7.30
CA ALA A 150 -5.45 3.64 6.03
C ALA A 150 -4.36 3.04 5.13
N LEU A 151 -3.29 2.52 5.73
CA LEU A 151 -2.21 1.84 5.02
C LEU A 151 -2.57 0.39 4.65
N CYS A 152 -3.61 -0.19 5.26
CA CYS A 152 -4.02 -1.58 5.04
C CYS A 152 -4.68 -1.75 3.66
N GLY A 153 -3.87 -2.02 2.63
CA GLY A 153 -4.32 -2.45 1.32
C GLY A 153 -3.30 -2.18 0.23
N PHE A 154 -3.31 -3.03 -0.80
CA PHE A 154 -2.43 -2.98 -1.97
C PHE A 154 -2.84 -1.93 -3.01
N ALA A 155 -3.36 -0.78 -2.57
CA ALA A 155 -3.78 0.30 -3.46
C ALA A 155 -2.59 1.23 -3.73
N ASN A 156 -1.81 0.90 -4.75
CA ASN A 156 -0.63 1.66 -5.21
C ASN A 156 -0.44 1.46 -6.73
N PHE A 157 0.41 2.28 -7.37
CA PHE A 157 0.62 2.18 -8.82
C PHE A 157 1.19 0.84 -9.29
N SER A 158 2.05 0.21 -8.49
CA SER A 158 2.64 -1.09 -8.84
C SER A 158 1.60 -2.22 -8.87
N SER A 159 0.60 -2.16 -7.99
CA SER A 159 -0.49 -3.15 -7.93
C SER A 159 -1.44 -3.10 -9.12
N ILE A 160 -1.43 -2.03 -9.92
CA ILE A 160 -2.15 -1.98 -11.21
C ILE A 160 -1.50 -2.97 -12.19
N ALA A 161 -0.18 -2.94 -12.32
CA ALA A 161 0.55 -3.84 -13.20
C ALA A 161 0.42 -5.31 -12.76
N ILE A 162 0.47 -5.57 -11.45
CA ILE A 162 0.27 -6.92 -10.89
C ILE A 162 -1.14 -7.45 -11.23
N GLN A 163 -2.18 -6.63 -11.08
CA GLN A 163 -3.55 -7.05 -11.40
C GLN A 163 -3.75 -7.28 -12.90
N ILE A 164 -3.18 -6.44 -13.77
CA ILE A 164 -3.23 -6.64 -15.23
C ILE A 164 -2.54 -7.96 -15.60
N ALA A 165 -1.35 -8.22 -15.07
CA ALA A 165 -0.62 -9.46 -15.35
C ALA A 165 -1.33 -10.71 -14.80
N GLY A 166 -1.84 -10.64 -13.57
CA GLY A 166 -2.50 -11.77 -12.91
C GLY A 166 -3.87 -12.09 -13.50
N ILE A 167 -4.73 -11.09 -13.67
CA ILE A 167 -6.09 -11.28 -14.21
C ILE A 167 -6.04 -11.51 -15.71
N GLY A 168 -5.17 -10.80 -16.44
CA GLY A 168 -5.00 -10.99 -17.89
C GLY A 168 -4.40 -12.35 -18.28
N GLY A 169 -3.83 -13.10 -17.34
CA GLY A 169 -3.45 -14.51 -17.56
C GLY A 169 -4.63 -15.49 -17.46
N LEU A 170 -5.75 -15.06 -16.89
CA LEU A 170 -6.94 -15.88 -16.64
C LEU A 170 -8.07 -15.61 -17.65
N ALA A 171 -8.01 -14.50 -18.40
CA ALA A 171 -9.06 -14.02 -19.29
C ALA A 171 -8.50 -13.49 -20.61
#